data_AF-A0A7S3FC58-F1
#
_entry.id   AF-A0A7S3FC58-F1
#
_cell.length_a   1.000
_cell.length_b   1.000
_cell.length_c   1.000
_cell.angle_alpha   90.00
_cell.angle_beta   90.00
_cell.angle_gamma   90.00
#
_symmetry.space_group_name_H-M   'P 1'
#
loop_
_entity.id
_entity.type
_entity.pdbx_description
1 polymer ?
#
loop_
_entity_poly.entity_id
_entity_poly.type
_entity_poly.pdbx_seq_one_letter_code
_entity_poly.pdbx_strand_id
1 'polypeptide(L)'
;AAEKMGQLQELITPEEFAHVQAFPSILRLLYHGRLMAALQQNMHRLSSLKSITFHRVIDNKQISVESDMFWEHLNYHIIHLLDFLPAANWQASCNDALFNKFLEVHAFLKAANKLDATVDYEVASPSEVQEDQRPLSLGRLIMSAVPKRLLSKLAAKEIARFSAKVGHSLEFELCWG
;
A
#
# COMPACT_ATOMS: atom_id res chain seq x y z
N ALA A 1 -13.94 -4.14 -19.02
CA ALA A 1 -13.67 -3.84 -17.60
C ALA A 1 -14.71 -2.84 -17.06
N ALA A 2 -14.87 -1.67 -17.69
CA ALA A 2 -15.88 -0.67 -17.28
C ALA A 2 -17.33 -1.21 -17.23
N GLU A 3 -17.75 -2.02 -18.21
CA GLU A 3 -19.08 -2.65 -18.23
C GLU A 3 -19.35 -3.53 -16.99
N LYS A 4 -18.32 -4.26 -16.52
CA LYS A 4 -18.41 -5.09 -15.31
C LYS A 4 -18.53 -4.25 -14.03
N MET A 5 -18.10 -2.99 -14.04
CA MET A 5 -18.27 -2.10 -12.87
C MET A 5 -19.74 -1.74 -12.65
N GLY A 6 -20.50 -1.51 -13.71
CA GLY A 6 -21.93 -1.22 -13.61
C GLY A 6 -22.69 -2.39 -12.98
N GLN A 7 -22.44 -3.61 -13.49
CA GLN A 7 -22.99 -4.84 -12.93
C GLN A 7 -22.58 -5.04 -11.47
N LEU A 8 -21.31 -4.77 -11.13
CA LEU A 8 -20.85 -4.91 -9.75
C LEU A 8 -21.53 -3.90 -8.82
N GLN A 9 -21.72 -2.66 -9.27
CA GLN A 9 -22.36 -1.60 -8.49
C GLN A 9 -23.83 -1.93 -8.14
N GLU A 10 -24.50 -2.73 -8.97
CA GLU A 10 -25.86 -3.20 -8.69
C GLU A 10 -25.92 -4.29 -7.60
N LEU A 11 -24.78 -4.92 -7.27
CA LEU A 11 -24.71 -6.07 -6.36
C LEU A 11 -24.18 -5.71 -4.97
N ILE A 12 -23.61 -4.52 -4.79
CA ILE A 12 -22.99 -4.07 -3.54
C ILE A 12 -23.46 -2.68 -3.15
N THR A 13 -23.27 -2.32 -1.90
CA THR A 13 -23.62 -0.98 -1.39
C THR A 13 -22.74 0.11 -2.03
N PRO A 14 -23.21 1.37 -2.07
CA PRO A 14 -22.40 2.50 -2.53
C PRO A 14 -21.06 2.62 -1.79
N GLU A 15 -21.05 2.35 -0.49
CA GLU A 15 -19.87 2.36 0.38
C GLU A 15 -18.88 1.26 0.00
N GLU A 16 -19.34 0.02 -0.17
CA GLU A 16 -18.49 -1.08 -0.66
C GLU A 16 -17.93 -0.77 -2.04
N PHE A 17 -18.75 -0.23 -2.94
CA PHE A 17 -18.32 0.15 -4.28
C PHE A 17 -17.26 1.25 -4.26
N ALA A 18 -17.35 2.22 -3.35
CA ALA A 18 -16.34 3.25 -3.16
C ALA A 18 -14.97 2.66 -2.82
N HIS A 19 -14.90 1.67 -1.93
CA HIS A 19 -13.66 0.97 -1.66
C HIS A 19 -13.20 0.13 -2.86
N VAL A 20 -14.09 -0.65 -3.48
CA VAL A 20 -13.71 -1.51 -4.61
C VAL A 20 -13.10 -0.72 -5.77
N GLN A 21 -13.69 0.43 -6.13
CA GLN A 21 -13.17 1.24 -7.23
C GLN A 21 -11.88 1.99 -6.88
N ALA A 22 -11.66 2.31 -5.60
CA ALA A 22 -10.47 2.99 -5.11
C ALA A 22 -9.27 2.03 -4.93
N PHE A 23 -9.55 0.76 -4.61
CA PHE A 23 -8.57 -0.22 -4.17
C PHE A 23 -7.34 -0.35 -5.07
N PRO A 24 -7.48 -0.59 -6.39
CA PRO A 24 -6.31 -0.79 -7.23
C PRO A 24 -5.47 0.49 -7.37
N SER A 25 -6.11 1.66 -7.29
CA SER A 25 -5.43 2.95 -7.37
C SER A 25 -4.64 3.25 -6.11
N ILE A 26 -5.25 3.12 -4.94
CA ILE A 26 -4.56 3.39 -3.67
C ILE A 26 -3.43 2.38 -3.47
N LEU A 27 -3.62 1.11 -3.82
CA LEU A 27 -2.55 0.12 -3.81
C LEU A 27 -1.34 0.57 -4.67
N ARG A 28 -1.57 1.04 -5.90
CA ARG A 28 -0.48 1.55 -6.75
C ARG A 28 0.18 2.80 -6.17
N LEU A 29 -0.59 3.73 -5.60
CA LEU A 29 -0.05 4.93 -4.95
C LEU A 29 0.81 4.57 -3.73
N LEU A 30 0.40 3.57 -2.95
CA LEU A 30 1.15 3.02 -1.82
C LEU A 30 2.47 2.42 -2.30
N TYR A 31 2.47 1.56 -3.33
CA TYR A 31 3.71 0.98 -3.89
C TYR A 31 4.60 2.00 -4.59
N HIS A 32 4.03 3.03 -5.21
CA HIS A 32 4.80 4.13 -5.78
C HIS A 32 5.51 4.96 -4.68
N GLY A 33 4.90 5.07 -3.50
CA GLY A 33 5.51 5.67 -2.31
C GLY A 33 5.34 7.19 -2.16
N ARG A 34 4.97 7.91 -3.23
CA ARG A 34 4.69 9.37 -3.14
C ARG A 34 3.56 9.69 -2.16
N LEU A 35 2.52 8.84 -2.10
CA LEU A 35 1.41 9.03 -1.17
C LEU A 35 1.88 8.92 0.29
N MET A 36 2.61 7.86 0.64
CA MET A 36 3.14 7.69 1.99
C MET A 36 4.08 8.83 2.39
N ALA A 37 4.96 9.25 1.49
CA ALA A 37 5.85 10.39 1.74
C ALA A 37 5.06 11.69 2.00
N ALA A 38 4.02 11.96 1.22
CA ALA A 38 3.18 13.14 1.40
C ALA A 38 2.42 13.10 2.74
N LEU A 39 1.86 11.95 3.11
CA LEU A 39 1.18 11.77 4.39
C LEU A 39 2.14 11.93 5.58
N GLN A 40 3.33 11.33 5.50
CA GLN A 40 4.36 11.45 6.53
C GLN A 40 4.83 12.90 6.71
N GLN A 41 5.03 13.64 5.61
CA GLN A 41 5.39 15.07 5.67
C GLN A 41 4.30 15.92 6.33
N ASN A 42 3.04 15.49 6.26
CA ASN A 42 1.89 16.20 6.82
C ASN A 42 1.36 15.55 8.11
N MET A 43 2.18 14.73 8.79
CA MET A 43 1.78 14.01 10.02
C MET A 43 1.16 14.95 11.07
N HIS A 44 1.69 16.16 11.20
CA HIS A 44 1.27 17.19 12.16
C HIS A 44 -0.15 17.74 11.93
N ARG A 45 -0.74 17.51 10.75
CA ARG A 45 -2.04 18.07 10.35
C ARG A 45 -3.00 17.03 9.79
N LEU A 46 -2.77 15.73 10.03
CA LEU A 46 -3.63 14.66 9.51
C LEU A 46 -5.09 14.78 9.94
N SER A 47 -5.36 15.37 11.12
CA SER A 47 -6.70 15.65 11.59
C SER A 47 -7.45 16.67 10.74
N SER A 48 -6.76 17.47 9.92
CA SER A 48 -7.35 18.43 8.99
C SER A 48 -7.49 17.88 7.57
N LEU A 49 -7.09 16.63 7.30
CA LEU A 49 -7.33 16.01 5.99
C LEU A 49 -8.85 15.90 5.75
N LYS A 50 -9.31 16.46 4.63
CA LYS A 50 -10.71 16.38 4.20
C LYS A 50 -10.92 15.27 3.20
N SER A 51 -10.06 15.18 2.19
CA SER A 51 -10.19 14.19 1.14
C SER A 51 -8.88 13.94 0.40
N ILE A 52 -8.86 12.85 -0.35
CA ILE A 52 -7.84 12.56 -1.36
C ILE A 52 -8.51 12.43 -2.73
N THR A 53 -7.97 13.12 -3.71
CA THR A 53 -8.39 13.03 -5.11
C THR A 53 -7.32 12.30 -5.92
N PHE A 54 -7.71 11.32 -6.74
CA PHE A 54 -6.79 10.51 -7.55
C PHE A 54 -7.50 9.88 -8.75
N HIS A 55 -6.77 9.14 -9.58
CA HIS A 55 -7.30 8.53 -10.79
C HIS A 55 -7.54 7.02 -10.62
N ARG A 56 -8.71 6.52 -11.05
CA ARG A 56 -9.04 5.09 -11.05
C ARG A 56 -8.16 4.31 -12.03
N VAL A 57 -7.66 3.15 -11.62
CA VAL A 57 -6.85 2.29 -12.51
C VAL A 57 -7.60 1.84 -13.76
N ILE A 58 -8.89 1.58 -13.65
CA ILE A 58 -9.68 0.91 -14.68
C ILE A 58 -9.95 1.77 -15.92
N ASP A 59 -10.15 3.07 -15.73
CA ASP A 59 -10.56 4.00 -16.79
C ASP A 59 -9.92 5.39 -16.66
N ASN A 60 -8.99 5.55 -15.71
CA ASN A 60 -8.32 6.80 -15.41
C ASN A 60 -9.25 7.95 -15.00
N LYS A 61 -10.52 7.66 -14.66
CA LYS A 61 -11.45 8.69 -14.17
C LYS A 61 -10.97 9.21 -12.82
N GLN A 62 -10.97 10.53 -12.64
CA GLN A 62 -10.69 11.15 -11.35
C GLN A 62 -11.84 10.88 -10.38
N ILE A 63 -11.49 10.49 -9.15
CA ILE A 63 -12.41 10.31 -8.03
C ILE A 63 -11.84 10.97 -6.78
N SER A 64 -12.74 11.35 -5.87
CA SER A 64 -12.42 11.89 -4.54
C SER A 64 -12.96 10.95 -3.48
N VAL A 65 -12.18 10.73 -2.43
CA VAL A 65 -12.54 9.93 -1.26
C VAL A 65 -12.36 10.82 -0.02
N GLU A 66 -13.42 10.94 0.78
CA GLU A 66 -13.38 11.67 2.05
C GLU A 66 -12.43 11.00 3.05
N SER A 67 -11.93 11.77 4.02
CA SER A 67 -10.84 11.34 4.89
C SER A 67 -11.19 10.12 5.75
N ASP A 68 -12.40 10.05 6.30
CA ASP A 68 -12.83 8.90 7.12
C ASP A 68 -12.79 7.60 6.29
N MET A 69 -13.40 7.62 5.11
CA MET A 69 -13.37 6.49 4.18
C MET A 69 -11.95 6.18 3.70
N PHE A 70 -11.08 7.19 3.54
CA PHE A 70 -9.69 6.98 3.18
C PHE A 70 -8.91 6.23 4.27
N TRP A 71 -9.12 6.57 5.55
CA TRP A 71 -8.47 5.87 6.66
C TRP A 71 -8.96 4.43 6.78
N GLU A 72 -10.27 4.20 6.67
CA GLU A 72 -10.85 2.85 6.59
C GLU A 72 -10.23 2.05 5.44
N HIS A 73 -10.07 2.69 4.28
CA HIS A 73 -9.50 2.05 3.11
C HIS A 73 -8.02 1.66 3.28
N LEU A 74 -7.22 2.47 3.98
CA LEU A 74 -5.85 2.09 4.33
C LEU A 74 -5.83 0.89 5.28
N ASN A 75 -6.81 0.75 6.18
CA ASN A 75 -6.96 -0.45 7.01
C ASN A 75 -7.36 -1.68 6.18
N TYR A 76 -8.21 -1.56 5.15
CA TYR A 76 -8.44 -2.67 4.21
C TYR A 76 -7.16 -3.08 3.47
N HIS A 77 -6.27 -2.14 3.17
CA HIS A 77 -4.96 -2.50 2.62
C HIS A 77 -4.07 -3.22 3.62
N ILE A 78 -4.16 -2.94 4.93
CA ILE A 78 -3.45 -3.75 5.95
C ILE A 78 -3.90 -5.20 5.89
N ILE A 79 -5.22 -5.44 5.87
CA ILE A 79 -5.80 -6.79 5.77
C ILE A 79 -5.33 -7.46 4.48
N HIS A 80 -5.44 -6.77 3.34
CA HIS A 80 -5.02 -7.31 2.06
C HIS A 80 -3.53 -7.67 2.02
N LEU A 81 -2.66 -6.83 2.59
CA LEU A 81 -1.23 -7.12 2.60
C LEU A 81 -0.92 -8.34 3.48
N LEU A 82 -1.70 -8.56 4.55
CA LEU A 82 -1.60 -9.74 5.40
C LEU A 82 -2.04 -11.03 4.70
N ASP A 83 -3.07 -10.98 3.85
CA ASP A 83 -3.59 -12.16 3.12
C ASP A 83 -2.51 -12.89 2.30
N PHE A 84 -1.48 -12.16 1.86
CA PHE A 84 -0.38 -12.71 1.06
C PHE A 84 0.89 -13.02 1.87
N LEU A 85 0.87 -12.81 3.19
CA LEU A 85 1.98 -13.23 4.05
C LEU A 85 1.82 -14.70 4.45
N PRO A 86 2.92 -15.47 4.50
CA PRO A 86 2.84 -16.85 4.97
C PRO A 86 2.35 -16.89 6.42
N ALA A 87 1.43 -17.80 6.73
CA ALA A 87 0.86 -17.97 8.06
C ALA A 87 1.90 -18.32 9.14
N ALA A 88 3.06 -18.83 8.74
CA ALA A 88 4.18 -19.15 9.63
C ALA A 88 5.48 -18.55 9.07
N ASN A 89 6.30 -17.99 9.98
CA ASN A 89 7.64 -17.46 9.73
C ASN A 89 7.72 -16.17 8.87
N TRP A 90 7.20 -15.07 9.40
CA TRP A 90 7.33 -13.73 8.79
C TRP A 90 8.78 -13.26 8.68
N GLN A 91 9.68 -13.79 9.52
CA GLN A 91 11.10 -13.47 9.50
C GLN A 91 11.76 -13.89 8.18
N ALA A 92 11.35 -15.03 7.60
CA ALA A 92 11.82 -15.46 6.29
C ALA A 92 11.37 -14.53 5.15
N SER A 93 10.32 -13.73 5.36
CA SER A 93 9.74 -12.78 4.41
C SER A 93 10.17 -11.32 4.66
N CYS A 94 11.14 -11.06 5.54
CA CYS A 94 11.61 -9.70 5.87
C CYS A 94 12.08 -8.86 4.65
N ASN A 95 12.48 -9.53 3.56
CA ASN A 95 12.91 -8.89 2.31
C ASN A 95 11.83 -8.88 1.22
N ASP A 96 10.60 -9.31 1.52
CA ASP A 96 9.47 -9.24 0.58
C ASP A 96 8.94 -7.80 0.47
N ALA A 97 8.66 -7.34 -0.75
CA ALA A 97 8.07 -6.04 -1.01
C ALA A 97 6.66 -5.90 -0.39
N LEU A 98 5.88 -6.99 -0.34
CA LEU A 98 4.57 -7.03 0.31
C LEU A 98 4.71 -6.81 1.82
N PHE A 99 5.61 -7.56 2.46
CA PHE A 99 5.85 -7.45 3.90
C PHE A 99 6.39 -6.06 4.30
N ASN A 100 7.33 -5.53 3.53
CA ASN A 100 7.85 -4.18 3.77
C ASN A 100 6.75 -3.11 3.62
N LYS A 101 5.84 -3.28 2.66
CA LYS A 101 4.70 -2.36 2.51
C LYS A 101 3.73 -2.46 3.69
N PHE A 102 3.42 -3.68 4.15
CA PHE A 102 2.62 -3.90 5.36
C PHE A 102 3.22 -3.17 6.56
N LEU A 103 4.52 -3.38 6.85
CA LEU A 103 5.20 -2.72 7.97
C LEU A 103 5.14 -1.20 7.87
N GLU A 104 5.36 -0.64 6.68
CA GLU A 104 5.32 0.82 6.46
C GLU A 104 3.93 1.40 6.72
N VAL A 105 2.87 0.82 6.12
CA VAL A 105 1.51 1.33 6.28
C VAL A 105 1.02 1.11 7.71
N HIS A 106 1.31 -0.05 8.30
CA HIS A 106 0.92 -0.37 9.68
C HIS A 106 1.57 0.60 10.67
N ALA A 107 2.89 0.81 10.58
CA ALA A 107 3.60 1.73 11.46
C ALA A 107 3.09 3.17 11.30
N PHE A 108 2.79 3.60 10.07
CA PHE A 108 2.21 4.91 9.80
C PHE A 108 0.83 5.06 10.44
N LEU A 109 -0.11 4.13 10.20
CA LEU A 109 -1.46 4.20 10.75
C LEU A 109 -1.45 4.16 12.28
N LYS A 110 -0.58 3.35 12.88
CA LYS A 110 -0.38 3.30 14.33
C LYS A 110 0.11 4.65 14.87
N ALA A 111 1.13 5.25 14.25
CA ALA A 111 1.65 6.56 14.65
C ALA A 111 0.64 7.69 14.46
N ALA A 112 -0.24 7.58 13.45
CA ALA A 112 -1.29 8.55 13.16
C ALA A 112 -2.55 8.37 14.03
N ASN A 113 -2.61 7.34 14.88
CA ASN A 113 -3.81 6.93 15.62
C ASN A 113 -5.02 6.69 14.68
N LYS A 114 -4.77 6.02 13.55
CA LYS A 114 -5.73 5.66 12.50
C LYS A 114 -5.72 4.16 12.18
N LEU A 115 -5.08 3.35 13.01
CA LEU A 115 -5.05 1.90 12.86
C LEU A 115 -6.28 1.31 13.56
N ASP A 116 -7.19 0.73 12.78
CA ASP A 116 -8.37 0.02 13.27
C ASP A 116 -8.14 -1.51 13.27
N ALA A 117 -7.28 -1.99 12.37
CA ALA A 117 -6.90 -3.40 12.33
C ALA A 117 -6.06 -3.78 13.56
N THR A 118 -6.57 -4.71 14.37
CA THR A 118 -5.79 -5.29 15.49
C THR A 118 -4.83 -6.33 14.92
N VAL A 119 -3.55 -5.95 14.78
CA VAL A 119 -2.50 -6.82 14.27
C VAL A 119 -1.34 -6.84 15.26
N ASP A 120 -1.27 -7.92 16.03
CA ASP A 120 -0.13 -8.18 16.90
C ASP A 120 0.92 -8.96 16.12
N TYR A 121 2.15 -8.46 16.12
CA TYR A 121 3.28 -9.15 15.49
C TYR A 121 4.57 -8.89 16.25
N GLU A 122 5.37 -9.93 16.37
CA GLU A 122 6.73 -9.85 16.89
C GLU A 122 7.70 -9.71 15.71
N VAL A 123 8.23 -8.50 15.52
CA VAL A 123 9.47 -8.37 14.75
C VAL A 123 10.57 -8.89 15.66
N ALA A 124 11.10 -10.07 15.37
CA ALA A 124 12.32 -10.50 16.03
C ALA A 124 13.36 -9.38 15.88
N SER A 125 14.01 -9.03 16.99
CA SER A 125 15.19 -8.16 16.95
C SER A 125 16.18 -8.73 15.93
N PRO A 126 17.12 -7.94 15.35
CA PRO A 126 18.08 -8.43 14.34
C PRO A 126 19.01 -9.57 14.80
N SER A 127 18.76 -10.17 15.96
CA SER A 127 19.48 -11.29 16.51
C SER A 127 18.78 -12.59 16.14
N GLU A 128 19.53 -13.42 15.41
CA GLU A 128 19.24 -14.83 15.10
C GLU A 128 18.15 -15.05 14.05
N VAL A 129 18.46 -14.62 12.82
CA VAL A 129 18.02 -15.37 11.65
C VAL A 129 18.55 -16.79 11.81
N GLN A 130 17.70 -17.75 12.17
CA GLN A 130 18.01 -19.16 11.94
C GLN A 130 18.27 -19.32 10.44
N GLU A 131 19.51 -19.65 10.09
CA GLU A 131 19.93 -19.99 8.74
C GLU A 131 19.05 -21.14 8.22
N ASP A 132 17.99 -20.81 7.48
CA ASP A 132 17.37 -21.77 6.59
C ASP A 132 18.44 -22.18 5.58
N GLN A 133 18.88 -23.43 5.63
CA GLN A 133 20.02 -24.02 4.90
C GLN A 133 19.77 -24.15 3.39
N ARG A 134 19.09 -23.20 2.76
CA ARG A 134 18.99 -23.12 1.31
C ARG A 134 20.10 -22.21 0.80
N PRO A 135 20.97 -22.68 -0.12
CA PRO A 135 22.05 -21.85 -0.64
C PRO A 135 21.45 -20.57 -1.24
N LEU A 136 21.91 -19.42 -0.73
CA LEU A 136 21.51 -18.12 -1.24
C LEU A 136 21.84 -18.07 -2.73
N SER A 137 20.82 -17.93 -3.57
CA SER A 137 21.05 -17.69 -4.99
C SER A 137 21.81 -16.36 -5.14
N LEU A 138 22.67 -16.28 -6.16
CA LEU A 138 23.48 -15.07 -6.43
C LEU A 138 22.60 -13.80 -6.47
N GLY A 139 21.40 -13.93 -7.05
CA GLY A 139 20.42 -12.84 -7.10
C GLY A 139 19.90 -12.41 -5.73
N ARG A 140 19.66 -13.35 -4.80
CA ARG A 140 19.20 -13.03 -3.43
C ARG A 140 20.29 -12.34 -2.61
N LEU A 141 21.55 -12.75 -2.82
CA LEU A 141 22.71 -12.16 -2.15
C LEU A 141 22.95 -10.72 -2.62
N ILE A 142 22.86 -10.48 -3.94
CA ILE A 142 22.91 -9.12 -4.51
C ILE A 142 21.77 -8.26 -3.94
N MET A 143 20.53 -8.75 -3.96
CA MET A 143 19.37 -7.99 -3.47
C MET A 143 19.46 -7.66 -1.96
N SER A 144 20.01 -8.56 -1.14
CA SER A 144 20.21 -8.31 0.30
C SER A 144 21.23 -7.20 0.60
N ALA A 145 22.14 -6.92 -0.33
CA ALA A 145 23.14 -5.86 -0.19
C ALA A 145 22.66 -4.51 -0.76
N VAL A 146 21.50 -4.46 -1.41
CA VAL A 146 20.98 -3.22 -2.00
C VAL A 146 20.40 -2.31 -0.91
N PRO A 147 20.78 -1.02 -0.84
CA PRO A 147 20.18 -0.08 0.09
C PRO A 147 18.66 0.04 -0.11
N LYS A 148 17.88 0.05 0.98
CA LYS A 148 16.40 0.15 0.95
C LYS A 148 15.88 1.32 0.09
N ARG A 149 16.59 2.45 0.09
CA ARG A 149 16.25 3.62 -0.74
C ARG A 149 16.35 3.33 -2.24
N LEU A 150 17.31 2.51 -2.67
CA LEU A 150 17.46 2.13 -4.07
C LEU A 150 16.37 1.13 -4.49
N LEU A 151 16.08 0.14 -3.64
CA LEU A 151 14.95 -0.79 -3.85
C LEU A 151 13.62 -0.04 -3.99
N SER A 152 13.38 0.95 -3.13
CA SER A 152 12.17 1.78 -3.18
C SER A 152 12.07 2.57 -4.49
N LYS A 153 13.19 3.14 -4.98
CA LYS A 153 13.22 3.85 -6.27
C LYS A 153 12.97 2.92 -7.46
N LEU A 154 13.49 1.70 -7.42
CA LEU A 154 13.25 0.69 -8.47
C LEU A 154 11.78 0.28 -8.49
N ALA A 155 11.19 -0.03 -7.32
CA ALA A 155 9.77 -0.34 -7.19
C ALA A 155 8.88 0.81 -7.71
N ALA A 156 9.17 2.05 -7.32
CA ALA A 156 8.45 3.22 -7.81
C ALA A 156 8.54 3.35 -9.34
N LYS A 157 9.72 3.12 -9.92
CA LYS A 157 9.92 3.15 -11.39
C LYS A 157 9.15 2.06 -12.11
N GLU A 158 9.05 0.86 -11.53
CA GLU A 158 8.25 -0.22 -12.10
C GLU A 158 6.76 0.11 -12.06
N ILE A 159 6.24 0.58 -10.93
CA ILE A 159 4.84 1.01 -10.81
C ILE A 159 4.52 2.14 -11.80
N ALA A 160 5.41 3.12 -11.95
CA ALA A 160 5.26 4.21 -12.92
C ALA A 160 5.21 3.67 -14.36
N ARG A 161 6.10 2.74 -14.71
CA ARG A 161 6.13 2.10 -16.04
C ARG A 161 4.85 1.32 -16.32
N PHE A 162 4.40 0.49 -15.37
CA PHE A 162 3.17 -0.30 -15.53
C PHE A 162 1.93 0.59 -15.62
N SER A 163 1.86 1.64 -14.80
CA SER A 163 0.75 2.60 -14.82
C SER A 163 0.68 3.34 -16.15
N ALA A 164 1.82 3.84 -16.65
CA ALA A 164 1.90 4.47 -17.97
C ALA A 164 1.48 3.51 -19.10
N LYS A 165 1.91 2.24 -19.04
CA LYS A 165 1.55 1.21 -20.05
C LYS A 165 0.04 0.98 -20.13
N VAL A 166 -0.69 1.14 -19.03
CA VAL A 166 -2.16 0.95 -18.99
C VAL A 166 -2.93 2.28 -19.02
N GLY A 167 -2.26 3.41 -19.28
CA GLY A 167 -2.90 4.72 -19.33
C GLY A 167 -3.42 5.23 -17.98
N HIS A 168 -2.85 4.77 -16.87
CA HIS A 168 -3.23 5.16 -15.52
C HIS A 168 -2.29 6.24 -14.96
N SER A 169 -2.88 7.33 -14.47
CA SER A 169 -2.21 8.43 -13.77
C SER A 169 -1.98 8.10 -12.30
N LEU A 170 -0.76 8.34 -11.83
CA LEU A 170 -0.38 8.24 -10.41
C LEU A 170 -0.43 9.59 -9.69
N GLU A 171 -0.96 10.64 -10.33
CA GLU A 171 -1.16 11.92 -9.66
C GLU A 171 -2.33 11.83 -8.68
N PHE A 172 -2.12 12.44 -7.52
CA PHE A 172 -3.08 12.57 -6.45
C PHE A 172 -2.94 13.93 -5.78
N GLU A 173 -4.00 14.36 -5.09
CA GLU A 173 -4.05 15.58 -4.32
C GLU A 173 -4.64 15.29 -2.93
N LEU A 174 -4.02 15.85 -1.88
CA LEU A 174 -4.54 15.82 -0.52
C LEU A 174 -5.19 17.16 -0.24
N CYS A 175 -6.50 17.17 -0.01
CA CYS A 175 -7.26 18.36 0.34
C CYS A 175 -7.31 18.53 1.86
N TRP A 176 -6.93 19.71 2.35
CA TRP A 176 -6.86 20.01 3.77
C TRP A 176 -7.88 21.09 4.16
N GLY A 177 -8.41 20.97 5.37
CA GLY A 177 -9.18 21.99 6.08
C GLY A 177 -8.31 22.94 6.89
#